data_AF-A0A8H7XGP0-F1
#
_entry.id   AF-A0A8H7XGP0-F1
#
_cell.length_a   1.000
_cell.length_b   1.000
_cell.length_c   1.000
_cell.angle_alpha   90.00
_cell.angle_beta   90.00
_cell.angle_gamma   90.00
#
_symmetry.space_group_name_H-M   'P 1'
#
loop_
_entity.id
_entity.type
_entity.pdbx_description
1 polymer ?
#
loop_
_entity_poly.entity_id
_entity_poly.type
_entity_poly.pdbx_seq_one_letter_code
_entity_poly.pdbx_strand_id
1 'polypeptide(L)'
;MAVQTIPFQSTPRVVPSSTNSTQPTPLNAAISQEFYEALAISVVLGKNRHHPIVSANDDARVSGRLLPEEQRNKNITRVFMRSLAYLCACSFMRGSVTAIALRSNSSSPRVTYVCATNDDRDGKINHRHLEEILSMIKSGGTSTKSQLESAIRGYLKKHYHFGTGTARFRKSLEILVQASKSFPDLFDDFNIFRIDSSASSVIPKAKNQKKPDKIVESMFDRGEFKHKYGQSMKLRRGTGTFAENWLYNKGWPLEAKVHAELLIHDFFWKGKFKFFGDDPYIGCSKTACYCCYQYMKAHTGLKVILPSCSNDAYLAWRVPSITDFGNEDVETLIQTQKSTVEEMTKVKEHDIIQQLINGRSLPTTG
;
A
#
# COMPACT_ATOMS: atom_id res chain seq x y z
N MET A 1 51.29 11.70 -13.58
CA MET A 1 50.76 12.14 -12.29
C MET A 1 49.53 11.29 -12.00
N ALA A 2 49.65 10.35 -11.05
CA ALA A 2 48.61 9.39 -10.71
C ALA A 2 47.58 10.04 -9.77
N VAL A 3 46.30 9.96 -10.12
CA VAL A 3 45.18 10.42 -9.29
C VAL A 3 44.90 9.32 -8.26
N GLN A 4 45.18 9.60 -6.98
CA GLN A 4 44.80 8.75 -5.87
C GLN A 4 43.28 8.74 -5.72
N THR A 5 42.68 7.56 -5.92
CA THR A 5 41.31 7.25 -5.52
C THR A 5 41.23 7.21 -3.99
N ILE A 6 40.49 8.15 -3.41
CA ILE A 6 40.15 8.15 -1.99
C ILE A 6 39.04 7.11 -1.78
N PRO A 7 39.24 6.06 -0.96
CA PRO A 7 38.17 5.10 -0.67
C PRO A 7 37.12 5.76 0.22
N PHE A 8 35.86 5.70 -0.23
CA PHE A 8 34.71 6.17 0.53
C PHE A 8 34.54 5.29 1.78
N GLN A 9 34.81 5.84 2.95
CA GLN A 9 34.57 5.17 4.23
C GLN A 9 33.06 5.01 4.43
N SER A 10 32.59 3.77 4.45
CA SER A 10 31.25 3.41 4.89
C SER A 10 31.05 3.93 6.31
N THR A 11 30.17 4.92 6.47
CA THR A 11 29.76 5.37 7.80
C THR A 11 29.11 4.21 8.55
N PRO A 12 29.38 4.06 9.86
CA PRO A 12 28.87 2.94 10.63
C PRO A 12 27.35 3.02 10.70
N ARG A 13 26.73 1.87 10.40
CA ARG A 13 25.31 1.58 10.55
C ARG A 13 24.92 1.78 12.02
N VAL A 14 24.40 2.94 12.37
CA VAL A 14 23.69 3.13 13.64
C VAL A 14 22.33 2.44 13.48
N VAL A 15 22.34 1.12 13.67
CA VAL A 15 21.14 0.39 14.07
C VAL A 15 20.95 0.75 15.54
N PRO A 16 19.82 1.34 15.96
CA PRO A 16 19.48 1.34 17.37
C PRO A 16 19.43 -0.14 17.80
N SER A 17 20.36 -0.55 18.66
CA SER A 17 20.35 -1.87 19.27
C SER A 17 19.08 -2.01 20.11
N SER A 18 18.01 -2.55 19.54
CA SER A 18 16.80 -2.91 20.26
C SER A 18 17.00 -4.26 20.96
N THR A 19 17.78 -4.25 22.04
CA THR A 19 17.73 -5.30 23.05
C THR A 19 16.49 -5.07 23.90
N ASN A 20 15.33 -5.39 23.33
CA ASN A 20 14.07 -5.75 23.99
C ASN A 20 13.05 -6.04 22.88
N SER A 21 13.06 -7.28 22.38
CA SER A 21 12.04 -7.79 21.46
C SER A 21 10.75 -8.00 22.25
N THR A 22 10.02 -6.92 22.50
CA THR A 22 8.63 -7.00 22.98
C THR A 22 7.80 -7.61 21.86
N GLN A 23 7.13 -8.74 22.09
CA GLN A 23 6.31 -9.36 21.05
C GLN A 23 5.25 -8.36 20.56
N PRO A 24 4.97 -8.29 19.25
CA PRO A 24 4.00 -7.34 18.73
C PRO A 24 2.63 -7.53 19.39
N THR A 25 2.03 -6.46 19.91
CA THR A 25 0.72 -6.56 20.55
C THR A 25 -0.32 -6.90 19.48
N PRO A 26 -1.02 -8.05 19.58
CA PRO A 26 -2.04 -8.40 18.62
C PRO A 26 -3.27 -7.50 18.80
N LEU A 27 -3.94 -7.19 17.69
CA LEU A 27 -5.27 -6.57 17.73
C LEU A 27 -6.22 -7.44 18.57
N ASN A 28 -7.19 -6.79 19.24
CA ASN A 28 -8.26 -7.49 19.94
C ASN A 28 -8.88 -8.58 19.03
N ALA A 29 -8.90 -9.82 19.52
CA ALA A 29 -9.31 -10.98 18.73
C ALA A 29 -10.76 -10.90 18.21
N ALA A 30 -11.67 -10.28 18.98
CA ALA A 30 -13.07 -10.12 18.57
C ALA A 30 -13.20 -9.12 17.42
N ILE A 31 -12.53 -7.97 17.51
CA ILE A 31 -12.55 -6.93 16.48
C ILE A 31 -11.90 -7.43 15.19
N SER A 32 -10.78 -8.15 15.33
CA SER A 32 -10.14 -8.80 14.19
C SER A 32 -11.08 -9.82 13.54
N GLN A 33 -11.80 -10.60 14.35
CA GLN A 33 -12.73 -11.61 13.85
C GLN A 33 -13.87 -10.98 13.06
N GLU A 34 -14.56 -9.97 13.61
CA GLU A 34 -15.68 -9.30 12.95
C GLU A 34 -15.28 -8.71 11.59
N PHE A 35 -14.11 -8.07 11.54
CA PHE A 35 -13.56 -7.55 10.29
C PHE A 35 -13.33 -8.66 9.24
N TYR A 36 -12.68 -9.77 9.62
CA TYR A 36 -12.42 -10.87 8.69
C TYR A 36 -13.69 -11.62 8.28
N GLU A 37 -14.68 -11.75 9.17
CA GLU A 37 -16.00 -12.28 8.85
C GLU A 37 -16.67 -11.45 7.76
N ALA A 38 -16.74 -10.13 7.93
CA ALA A 38 -17.28 -9.22 6.92
C ALA A 38 -16.47 -9.27 5.61
N LEU A 39 -15.13 -9.23 5.69
CA LEU A 39 -14.26 -9.31 4.52
C LEU A 39 -14.48 -10.61 3.72
N ALA A 40 -14.57 -11.75 4.40
CA ALA A 40 -14.79 -13.06 3.78
C ALA A 40 -16.16 -13.16 3.10
N ILE A 41 -17.23 -12.72 3.77
CA ILE A 41 -18.57 -12.66 3.16
C ILE A 41 -18.52 -11.84 1.87
N SER A 42 -17.89 -10.68 1.93
CA SER A 42 -17.80 -9.76 0.81
C SER A 42 -17.02 -10.33 -0.39
N VAL A 43 -15.98 -11.14 -0.13
CA VAL A 43 -15.27 -11.89 -1.18
C VAL A 43 -16.15 -12.99 -1.77
N VAL A 44 -16.90 -13.74 -0.95
CA VAL A 44 -17.81 -14.81 -1.45
C VAL A 44 -18.96 -14.24 -2.29
N LEU A 45 -19.48 -13.07 -1.93
CA LEU A 45 -20.49 -12.40 -2.75
C LEU A 45 -19.95 -11.99 -4.13
N GLY A 46 -18.62 -12.00 -4.33
CA GLY A 46 -17.95 -11.92 -5.63
C GLY A 46 -18.02 -10.54 -6.30
N LYS A 47 -18.85 -9.62 -5.78
CA LYS A 47 -19.12 -8.29 -6.34
C LYS A 47 -18.40 -7.14 -5.64
N ASN A 48 -17.38 -7.43 -4.83
CA ASN A 48 -16.42 -6.41 -4.41
C ASN A 48 -15.63 -5.77 -5.56
N ARG A 49 -15.78 -6.25 -6.80
CA ARG A 49 -15.35 -5.51 -7.99
C ARG A 49 -16.29 -4.34 -8.27
N HIS A 50 -16.41 -3.40 -7.33
CA HIS A 50 -16.85 -2.06 -7.69
C HIS A 50 -15.90 -1.53 -8.75
N HIS A 51 -16.37 -0.59 -9.57
CA HIS A 51 -15.48 0.10 -10.50
C HIS A 51 -14.28 0.66 -9.73
N PRO A 52 -13.05 0.58 -10.29
CA PRO A 52 -11.87 1.15 -9.66
C PRO A 52 -12.14 2.59 -9.22
N ILE A 53 -11.80 2.91 -7.97
CA ILE A 53 -11.88 4.28 -7.48
C ILE A 53 -10.69 5.02 -8.08
N VAL A 54 -10.96 5.97 -8.98
CA VAL A 54 -9.91 6.80 -9.59
C VAL A 54 -9.72 8.03 -8.73
N SER A 55 -8.53 8.16 -8.13
CA SER A 55 -8.16 9.38 -7.42
C SER A 55 -7.73 10.44 -8.43
N ALA A 56 -8.31 11.64 -8.36
CA ALA A 56 -7.87 12.77 -9.18
C ALA A 56 -6.38 13.11 -8.94
N ASN A 57 -5.83 12.74 -7.77
CA ASN A 57 -4.43 12.93 -7.42
C ASN A 57 -3.48 11.94 -8.14
N ASP A 58 -4.02 10.91 -8.79
CA ASP A 58 -3.25 9.90 -9.52
C ASP A 58 -3.24 10.11 -11.04
N ASP A 59 -4.07 11.03 -11.58
CA ASP A 59 -4.11 11.30 -13.01
C ASP A 59 -3.10 12.39 -13.40
N ALA A 60 -2.09 11.99 -14.18
CA ALA A 60 -1.08 12.88 -14.74
C ALA A 60 -1.63 13.94 -15.71
N ARG A 61 -2.92 13.89 -16.08
CA ARG A 61 -3.61 14.92 -16.88
C ARG A 61 -4.15 16.07 -16.03
N VAL A 62 -4.21 15.90 -14.71
CA VAL A 62 -4.71 16.94 -13.78
C VAL A 62 -3.63 18.02 -13.54
N SER A 63 -2.39 17.86 -13.99
CA SER A 63 -1.38 18.92 -14.06
C SER A 63 -1.63 19.93 -15.19
N GLY A 64 -2.88 20.36 -15.36
CA GLY A 64 -3.26 21.41 -16.31
C GLY A 64 -2.56 22.73 -15.98
N ARG A 65 -2.23 23.52 -17.01
CA ARG A 65 -1.56 24.83 -16.87
C ARG A 65 -2.33 25.83 -15.99
N LEU A 66 -3.62 25.58 -15.75
CA LEU A 66 -4.52 26.43 -14.96
C LEU A 66 -4.43 26.22 -13.44
N LEU A 67 -3.78 25.16 -12.96
CA LEU A 67 -3.59 24.96 -11.51
C LEU A 67 -2.50 25.89 -10.96
N PRO A 68 -2.59 26.33 -9.68
CA PRO A 68 -1.49 26.99 -8.99
C PRO A 68 -0.19 26.18 -9.06
N GLU A 69 0.95 26.87 -9.16
CA GLU A 69 2.26 26.23 -9.34
C GLU A 69 2.59 25.19 -8.28
N GLU A 70 2.33 25.51 -7.01
CA GLU A 70 2.53 24.60 -5.89
C GLU A 70 1.77 23.27 -6.08
N GLN A 71 0.50 23.35 -6.48
CA GLN A 71 -0.33 22.17 -6.70
C GLN A 71 0.13 21.37 -7.93
N ARG A 72 0.60 22.04 -8.98
CA ARG A 72 1.22 21.36 -10.13
C ARG A 72 2.48 20.62 -9.71
N ASN A 73 3.33 21.24 -8.90
CA ASN A 73 4.56 20.65 -8.42
C ASN A 73 4.28 19.42 -7.55
N LYS A 74 3.31 19.50 -6.62
CA LYS A 74 2.81 18.35 -5.86
C LYS A 74 2.35 17.23 -6.79
N ASN A 75 1.50 17.53 -7.79
CA ASN A 75 1.02 16.52 -8.74
C ASN A 75 2.16 15.85 -9.53
N ILE A 76 3.16 16.60 -9.98
CA ILE A 76 4.32 16.03 -10.69
C ILE A 76 5.11 15.11 -9.75
N THR A 77 5.37 15.54 -8.51
CA THR A 77 6.08 14.74 -7.50
C THR A 77 5.33 13.44 -7.18
N ARG A 78 4.00 13.48 -7.05
CA ARG A 78 3.16 12.28 -6.83
C ARG A 78 3.25 11.30 -7.99
N VAL A 79 3.13 11.79 -9.22
CA VAL A 79 3.23 10.98 -10.45
C VAL A 79 4.65 10.41 -10.63
N PHE A 80 5.68 11.17 -10.26
CA PHE A 80 7.06 10.72 -10.17
C PHE A 80 7.21 9.57 -9.17
N MET A 81 6.74 9.72 -7.93
CA MET A 81 6.83 8.67 -6.90
C MET A 81 6.17 7.36 -7.35
N ARG A 82 4.97 7.42 -7.94
CA ARG A 82 4.30 6.22 -8.51
C ARG A 82 5.10 5.57 -9.62
N SER A 83 5.67 6.38 -10.50
CA SER A 83 6.46 5.90 -11.64
C SER A 83 7.75 5.25 -11.17
N LEU A 84 8.41 5.84 -10.17
CA LEU A 84 9.58 5.28 -9.52
C LEU A 84 9.25 3.97 -8.81
N ALA A 85 8.16 3.93 -8.04
CA ALA A 85 7.69 2.71 -7.40
C ALA A 85 7.38 1.61 -8.42
N TYR A 86 6.76 1.96 -9.56
CA TYR A 86 6.51 1.03 -10.65
C TYR A 86 7.79 0.48 -11.28
N LEU A 87 8.81 1.30 -11.48
CA LEU A 87 10.10 0.87 -12.05
C LEU A 87 10.95 0.06 -11.06
N CYS A 88 10.82 0.34 -9.76
CA CYS A 88 11.46 -0.41 -8.69
C CYS A 88 10.71 -1.71 -8.34
N ALA A 89 9.44 -1.82 -8.74
CA ALA A 89 8.71 -3.06 -8.61
C ALA A 89 9.29 -4.08 -9.58
N CYS A 90 10.05 -5.01 -9.00
CA CYS A 90 10.49 -6.21 -9.70
C CYS A 90 9.26 -6.88 -10.33
N SER A 91 9.23 -7.04 -11.64
CA SER A 91 8.31 -8.03 -12.20
C SER A 91 8.68 -9.40 -11.61
N PHE A 92 7.68 -10.22 -11.27
CA PHE A 92 7.73 -11.68 -11.02
C PHE A 92 7.39 -12.30 -9.65
N MET A 93 6.53 -11.69 -8.85
CA MET A 93 5.43 -12.51 -8.31
C MET A 93 4.14 -11.75 -8.49
N ARG A 94 3.07 -12.41 -8.94
CA ARG A 94 1.73 -11.79 -9.10
C ARG A 94 1.23 -11.07 -7.83
N GLY A 95 1.91 -11.20 -6.69
CA GLY A 95 1.59 -10.59 -5.41
C GLY A 95 2.53 -9.50 -4.87
N SER A 96 3.67 -9.14 -5.48
CA SER A 96 4.53 -8.09 -4.90
C SER A 96 4.08 -6.66 -5.29
N VAL A 97 4.21 -5.74 -4.35
CA VAL A 97 3.91 -4.31 -4.45
C VAL A 97 5.09 -3.56 -3.83
N THR A 98 5.57 -2.55 -4.53
CA THR A 98 6.49 -1.53 -4.00
C THR A 98 5.73 -0.25 -3.71
N ALA A 99 5.98 0.34 -2.55
CA ALA A 99 5.54 1.67 -2.16
C ALA A 99 6.75 2.56 -1.87
N ILE A 100 6.63 3.86 -2.14
CA ILE A 100 7.64 4.90 -1.92
C ILE A 100 6.95 6.16 -1.38
N ALA A 101 7.55 6.79 -0.38
CA ALA A 101 7.20 8.13 0.08
C ALA A 101 8.46 8.98 0.28
N LEU A 102 8.31 10.29 0.24
CA LEU A 102 9.38 11.24 0.51
C LEU A 102 9.23 11.79 1.92
N ARG A 103 10.27 11.63 2.73
CA ARG A 103 10.37 12.19 4.08
C ARG A 103 11.22 13.46 4.05
N SER A 104 10.71 14.52 4.67
CA SER A 104 11.49 15.72 4.96
C SER A 104 12.41 15.48 6.16
N ASN A 105 13.63 16.00 6.10
CA ASN A 105 14.53 15.98 7.25
C ASN A 105 14.61 17.38 7.85
N SER A 106 14.12 17.53 9.09
CA SER A 106 14.14 18.84 9.77
C SER A 106 15.57 19.37 9.99
N SER A 107 16.57 18.50 9.98
CA SER A 107 17.97 18.83 10.27
C SER A 107 18.86 18.86 9.02
N SER A 108 18.31 18.61 7.83
CA SER A 108 19.08 18.59 6.59
C SER A 108 18.18 18.86 5.38
N PRO A 109 18.62 19.63 4.37
CA PRO A 109 17.89 19.78 3.12
C PRO A 109 17.77 18.46 2.34
N ARG A 110 18.49 17.41 2.77
CA ARG A 110 18.54 16.09 2.13
C ARG A 110 17.20 15.36 2.19
N VAL A 111 16.66 15.02 1.02
CA VAL A 111 15.43 14.24 0.88
C VAL A 111 15.68 12.77 1.25
N THR A 112 14.80 12.16 2.04
CA THR A 112 14.86 10.71 2.31
C THR A 112 13.73 9.98 1.61
N TYR A 113 14.07 9.09 0.67
CA TYR A 113 13.16 8.14 0.06
C TYR A 113 12.89 6.99 1.04
N VAL A 114 11.67 6.90 1.52
CA VAL A 114 11.20 5.77 2.34
C VAL A 114 10.55 4.75 1.40
N CYS A 115 11.03 3.51 1.37
CA CYS A 115 10.51 2.47 0.48
C CYS A 115 10.16 1.19 1.24
N ALA A 116 9.15 0.48 0.76
CA ALA A 116 8.69 -0.78 1.35
C ALA A 116 8.17 -1.76 0.28
N THR A 117 8.21 -3.05 0.58
CA THR A 117 7.46 -4.11 -0.12
C THR A 117 6.67 -4.96 0.83
N ASN A 118 5.57 -5.53 0.32
CA ASN A 118 4.84 -6.58 1.00
C ASN A 118 5.48 -7.98 0.84
N ASP A 119 6.52 -8.12 0.01
CA ASP A 119 7.20 -9.39 -0.19
C ASP A 119 8.71 -9.24 -0.42
N ASP A 120 9.49 -9.59 0.61
CA ASP A 120 10.95 -9.60 0.59
C ASP A 120 11.54 -11.01 0.51
N ARG A 121 10.79 -12.00 0.00
CA ARG A 121 11.24 -13.41 -0.07
C ARG A 121 12.61 -13.63 -0.73
N ASP A 122 13.08 -12.66 -1.51
CA ASP A 122 14.40 -12.71 -2.14
C ASP A 122 15.36 -11.59 -1.71
N GLY A 123 15.03 -10.74 -0.72
CA GLY A 123 15.80 -9.52 -0.46
C GLY A 123 15.61 -8.44 -1.54
N LYS A 124 14.72 -8.68 -2.52
CA LYS A 124 14.69 -8.03 -3.85
C LYS A 124 13.85 -6.76 -3.95
N ILE A 125 13.35 -6.16 -2.87
CA ILE A 125 13.48 -4.68 -2.85
C ILE A 125 14.93 -4.39 -2.49
N ASN A 126 15.74 -4.45 -3.54
CA ASN A 126 17.03 -3.87 -3.51
C ASN A 126 16.75 -2.36 -3.52
N HIS A 127 16.83 -1.72 -2.35
CA HIS A 127 17.13 -0.28 -2.25
C HIS A 127 18.19 0.11 -3.27
N ARG A 128 19.11 -0.80 -3.63
CA ARG A 128 20.02 -0.70 -4.77
C ARG A 128 19.36 -0.43 -6.13
N HIS A 129 18.21 -0.99 -6.46
CA HIS A 129 17.50 -0.67 -7.71
C HIS A 129 16.97 0.77 -7.70
N LEU A 130 16.41 1.20 -6.57
CA LEU A 130 15.99 2.59 -6.38
C LEU A 130 17.21 3.53 -6.48
N GLU A 131 18.28 3.20 -5.78
CA GLU A 131 19.55 3.94 -5.77
C GLU A 131 20.19 4.01 -7.15
N GLU A 132 20.25 2.90 -7.88
CA GLU A 132 20.82 2.84 -9.22
C GLU A 132 20.00 3.66 -10.21
N ILE A 133 18.66 3.54 -10.20
CA ILE A 133 17.79 4.31 -11.09
C ILE A 133 17.96 5.81 -10.81
N LEU A 134 17.95 6.23 -9.55
CA LEU A 134 18.14 7.63 -9.17
C LEU A 134 19.54 8.12 -9.58
N SER A 135 20.58 7.31 -9.37
CA SER A 135 21.97 7.63 -9.73
C SER A 135 22.19 7.72 -11.25
N MET A 136 21.58 6.83 -12.03
CA MET A 136 21.59 6.89 -13.50
C MET A 136 20.94 8.18 -14.02
N ILE A 137 19.84 8.60 -13.40
CA ILE A 137 19.15 9.83 -13.78
C ILE A 137 19.98 11.06 -13.42
N LYS A 138 20.60 11.08 -12.23
CA LYS A 138 21.51 12.15 -11.79
C LYS A 138 22.71 12.28 -12.72
N SER A 139 23.42 11.18 -12.98
CA SER A 139 24.60 11.15 -13.84
C SER A 139 24.27 11.41 -15.32
N GLY A 140 23.04 11.14 -15.74
CA GLY A 140 22.54 11.41 -17.08
C GLY A 140 22.24 12.88 -17.40
N GLY A 141 22.63 13.85 -16.55
CA GLY A 141 22.30 15.27 -16.71
C GLY A 141 22.68 15.91 -18.05
N THR A 142 23.68 15.36 -18.76
CA THR A 142 24.09 15.79 -20.12
C THR A 142 23.66 14.82 -21.23
N SER A 143 23.09 13.66 -20.87
CA SER A 143 22.65 12.64 -21.83
C SER A 143 21.32 13.02 -22.47
N THR A 144 21.12 12.63 -23.71
CA THR A 144 19.81 12.74 -24.36
C THR A 144 18.79 11.84 -23.65
N LYS A 145 17.49 12.20 -23.73
CA LYS A 145 16.38 11.37 -23.21
C LYS A 145 16.48 9.91 -23.67
N SER A 146 16.82 9.70 -24.95
CA SER A 146 16.95 8.38 -25.57
C SER A 146 18.10 7.55 -24.97
N GLN A 147 19.25 8.18 -24.70
CA GLN A 147 20.40 7.51 -24.09
C GLN A 147 20.09 7.07 -22.66
N LEU A 148 19.49 7.95 -21.85
CA LEU A 148 19.13 7.64 -20.47
C LEU A 148 18.02 6.57 -20.41
N GLU A 149 17.03 6.64 -21.31
CA GLU A 149 16.00 5.60 -21.43
C GLU A 149 16.61 4.24 -21.77
N SER A 150 17.55 4.21 -22.73
CA SER A 150 18.24 2.99 -23.14
C SER A 150 19.08 2.40 -22.00
N ALA A 151 19.81 3.22 -21.25
CA ALA A 151 20.61 2.81 -20.11
C ALA A 151 19.77 2.17 -19.01
N ILE A 152 18.71 2.86 -18.56
CA ILE A 152 17.80 2.35 -17.52
C ILE A 152 17.08 1.10 -18.02
N ARG A 153 16.59 1.10 -19.27
CA ARG A 153 15.97 -0.09 -19.86
C ARG A 153 16.93 -1.27 -19.92
N GLY A 154 18.19 -1.04 -20.27
CA GLY A 154 19.25 -2.05 -20.31
C GLY A 154 19.54 -2.63 -18.94
N TYR A 155 19.67 -1.77 -17.92
CA TYR A 155 19.79 -2.18 -16.51
C TYR A 155 18.59 -3.02 -16.08
N LEU A 156 17.37 -2.50 -16.25
CA LEU A 156 16.15 -3.18 -15.82
C LEU A 156 15.94 -4.51 -16.58
N LYS A 157 16.33 -4.63 -17.85
CA LYS A 157 16.31 -5.91 -18.59
C LYS A 157 17.29 -6.95 -18.04
N LYS A 158 18.47 -6.52 -17.56
CA LYS A 158 19.45 -7.43 -16.94
C LYS A 158 18.96 -7.98 -15.60
N HIS A 159 18.12 -7.21 -14.92
CA HIS A 159 17.62 -7.54 -13.58
C HIS A 159 16.16 -8.05 -13.56
N TYR A 160 15.39 -7.89 -14.64
CA TYR A 160 13.98 -8.26 -14.72
C TYR A 160 13.59 -8.96 -16.03
N HIS A 161 12.73 -9.98 -15.92
CA HIS A 161 12.33 -10.83 -17.05
C HIS A 161 11.07 -10.35 -17.82
N PHE A 162 10.48 -9.18 -17.53
CA PHE A 162 9.21 -8.73 -18.16
C PHE A 162 8.88 -7.26 -17.88
N GLY A 163 8.12 -6.62 -18.77
CA GLY A 163 7.46 -5.34 -18.51
C GLY A 163 8.17 -4.09 -19.01
N THR A 164 9.46 -4.17 -19.34
CA THR A 164 10.22 -3.03 -19.88
C THR A 164 9.69 -2.57 -21.25
N GLY A 165 8.98 -3.42 -22.00
CA GLY A 165 8.37 -3.07 -23.29
C GLY A 165 7.00 -2.39 -23.25
N THR A 166 6.42 -2.15 -22.06
CA THR A 166 5.04 -1.63 -21.95
C THR A 166 4.94 -0.12 -22.19
N ALA A 167 3.75 0.37 -22.57
CA ALA A 167 3.47 1.80 -22.65
C ALA A 167 3.64 2.50 -21.28
N ARG A 168 3.22 1.83 -20.20
CA ARG A 168 3.38 2.32 -18.82
C ARG A 168 4.85 2.50 -18.45
N PHE A 169 5.70 1.53 -18.79
CA PHE A 169 7.14 1.64 -18.56
C PHE A 169 7.77 2.85 -19.25
N ARG A 170 7.49 3.02 -20.56
CA ARG A 170 7.98 4.18 -21.31
C ARG A 170 7.51 5.46 -20.63
N LYS A 171 6.22 5.57 -20.34
CA LYS A 171 5.65 6.75 -19.69
C LYS A 171 6.28 7.04 -18.32
N SER A 172 6.54 6.02 -17.51
CA SER A 172 7.22 6.18 -16.22
C SER A 172 8.64 6.71 -16.39
N LEU A 173 9.41 6.22 -17.37
CA LEU A 173 10.74 6.78 -17.63
C LEU A 173 10.68 8.24 -18.09
N GLU A 174 9.72 8.60 -18.95
CA GLU A 174 9.55 9.99 -19.37
C GLU A 174 9.29 10.92 -18.18
N ILE A 175 8.43 10.48 -17.25
CA ILE A 175 8.10 11.21 -16.03
C ILE A 175 9.35 11.39 -15.16
N LEU A 176 10.17 10.35 -14.99
CA LEU A 176 11.38 10.42 -14.19
C LEU A 176 12.41 11.41 -14.77
N VAL A 177 12.61 11.38 -16.10
CA VAL A 177 13.50 12.32 -16.80
C VAL A 177 12.98 13.76 -16.77
N GLN A 178 11.66 13.94 -16.84
CA GLN A 178 11.07 15.27 -16.70
C GLN A 178 11.21 15.79 -15.27
N ALA A 179 10.94 14.95 -14.28
CA ALA A 179 11.04 15.29 -12.87
C ALA A 179 12.48 15.67 -12.48
N SER A 180 13.51 15.01 -13.03
CA SER A 180 14.90 15.38 -12.70
C SER A 180 15.32 16.75 -13.20
N LYS A 181 14.69 17.25 -14.26
CA LYS A 181 14.91 18.61 -14.76
C LYS A 181 14.13 19.65 -13.95
N SER A 182 12.93 19.30 -13.50
CA SER A 182 12.04 20.20 -12.77
C SER A 182 12.33 20.25 -11.27
N PHE A 183 12.88 19.18 -10.69
CA PHE A 183 13.13 19.03 -9.26
C PHE A 183 14.51 18.40 -8.99
N PRO A 184 15.62 19.10 -9.28
CA PRO A 184 16.99 18.58 -9.10
C PRO A 184 17.26 18.06 -7.68
N ASP A 185 16.69 18.72 -6.66
CA ASP A 185 16.84 18.37 -5.25
C ASP A 185 16.36 16.94 -4.91
N LEU A 186 15.46 16.37 -5.72
CA LEU A 186 15.04 14.97 -5.57
C LEU A 186 16.13 13.97 -5.97
N PHE A 187 17.15 14.39 -6.71
CA PHE A 187 18.17 13.52 -7.30
C PHE A 187 19.59 13.82 -6.82
N ASP A 188 19.83 14.97 -6.17
CA ASP A 188 21.18 15.39 -5.78
C ASP A 188 21.71 14.71 -4.52
N ASP A 189 21.40 15.25 -3.34
CA ASP A 189 21.75 14.65 -2.06
C ASP A 189 20.48 13.99 -1.51
N PHE A 190 20.36 12.67 -1.67
CA PHE A 190 19.22 11.89 -1.21
C PHE A 190 19.65 10.71 -0.36
N ASN A 191 18.81 10.33 0.59
CA ASN A 191 18.95 9.10 1.37
C ASN A 191 17.89 8.10 0.95
N ILE A 192 18.17 6.81 1.11
CA ILE A 192 17.16 5.75 0.98
C ILE A 192 17.03 5.06 2.33
N PHE A 193 15.80 5.03 2.84
CA PHE A 193 15.42 4.25 4.02
C PHE A 193 14.49 3.13 3.57
N ARG A 194 14.87 1.89 3.88
CA ARG A 194 14.08 0.70 3.57
C ARG A 194 13.33 0.24 4.82
N ILE A 195 12.04 0.01 4.66
CA ILE A 195 11.20 -0.70 5.64
C ILE A 195 11.12 -2.16 5.20
N ASP A 196 11.45 -3.07 6.12
CA ASP A 196 11.36 -4.49 5.86
C ASP A 196 9.89 -4.96 5.76
N SER A 197 9.67 -5.98 4.94
CA SER A 197 8.35 -6.61 4.84
C SER A 197 7.91 -7.16 6.18
N SER A 198 6.61 -7.05 6.47
CA SER A 198 6.06 -7.75 7.62
C SER A 198 6.21 -9.26 7.47
N ALA A 199 6.57 -9.95 8.56
CA ALA A 199 6.43 -11.39 8.64
C ALA A 199 4.98 -11.81 8.34
N SER A 200 4.81 -12.90 7.58
CA SER A 200 3.54 -13.60 7.47
C SER A 200 3.04 -13.95 8.87
N SER A 201 1.76 -13.71 9.13
CA SER A 201 1.13 -14.18 10.37
C SER A 201 -0.20 -14.84 10.05
N VAL A 202 -0.49 -15.93 10.76
CA VAL A 202 -1.76 -16.64 10.62
C VAL A 202 -2.87 -15.80 11.22
N ILE A 203 -3.92 -15.55 10.45
CA ILE A 203 -5.13 -14.90 10.98
C ILE A 203 -5.69 -15.78 12.11
N PRO A 204 -5.89 -15.26 13.33
CA PRO A 204 -6.40 -16.04 14.44
C PRO A 204 -7.72 -16.74 14.09
N LYS A 205 -7.82 -18.04 14.40
CA LYS A 205 -9.09 -18.76 14.29
C LYS A 205 -10.02 -18.26 15.38
N ALA A 206 -11.22 -17.83 14.98
CA ALA A 206 -12.30 -17.56 15.91
C ALA A 206 -12.66 -18.82 16.72
N LYS A 207 -12.73 -18.72 18.05
CA LYS A 207 -13.18 -19.84 18.91
C LYS A 207 -14.60 -20.30 18.56
N ASN A 208 -15.46 -19.37 18.11
CA ASN A 208 -16.87 -19.58 17.79
C ASN A 208 -17.21 -19.03 16.41
N GLN A 209 -16.57 -19.53 15.36
CA GLN A 209 -16.82 -19.06 13.99
C GLN A 209 -18.29 -19.24 13.61
N LYS A 210 -18.97 -18.13 13.35
CA LYS A 210 -20.39 -18.11 12.95
C LYS A 210 -20.52 -18.72 11.55
N LYS A 211 -21.66 -19.36 11.28
CA LYS A 211 -22.00 -19.75 9.90
C LYS A 211 -22.24 -18.47 9.07
N PRO A 212 -21.97 -18.47 7.75
CA PRO A 212 -22.13 -17.28 6.92
C PRO A 212 -23.49 -16.59 7.00
N ASP A 213 -24.59 -17.36 7.08
CA ASP A 213 -25.94 -16.85 7.27
C ASP A 213 -26.08 -16.08 8.59
N LYS A 214 -25.42 -16.53 9.67
CA LYS A 214 -25.41 -15.89 10.98
C LYS A 214 -24.51 -14.66 11.04
N ILE A 215 -23.42 -14.65 10.28
CA ILE A 215 -22.59 -13.45 10.10
C ILE A 215 -23.42 -12.36 9.43
N VAL A 216 -24.05 -12.69 8.30
CA VAL A 216 -24.88 -11.72 7.57
C VAL A 216 -26.08 -11.29 8.40
N GLU A 217 -26.78 -12.21 9.08
CA GLU A 217 -27.90 -11.87 9.97
C GLU A 217 -27.49 -10.86 11.05
N SER A 218 -26.27 -10.96 11.60
CA SER A 218 -25.79 -10.01 12.61
C SER A 218 -25.50 -8.61 12.08
N MET A 219 -25.43 -8.40 10.76
CA MET A 219 -25.25 -7.08 10.15
C MET A 219 -26.56 -6.28 10.05
N PHE A 220 -27.72 -6.91 10.29
CA PHE A 220 -29.03 -6.26 10.21
C PHE A 220 -29.61 -5.99 11.60
N ASP A 221 -30.44 -4.95 11.69
CA ASP A 221 -31.29 -4.74 12.86
C ASP A 221 -32.25 -5.93 13.05
N ARG A 222 -32.55 -6.25 14.32
CA ARG A 222 -33.32 -7.45 14.68
C ARG A 222 -34.67 -7.49 13.95
N GLY A 223 -34.85 -8.49 13.08
CA GLY A 223 -36.13 -8.80 12.45
C GLY A 223 -36.25 -8.41 10.97
N GLU A 224 -35.39 -7.53 10.43
CA GLU A 224 -35.45 -7.15 9.00
C GLU A 224 -34.97 -8.26 8.06
N PHE A 225 -34.04 -9.08 8.54
CA PHE A 225 -33.32 -10.06 7.74
C PHE A 225 -34.21 -11.19 7.19
N LYS A 226 -35.07 -11.73 8.06
CA LYS A 226 -35.81 -12.98 7.83
C LYS A 226 -36.87 -12.85 6.73
N HIS A 227 -37.39 -11.64 6.50
CA HIS A 227 -38.48 -11.38 5.55
C HIS A 227 -38.00 -11.01 4.13
N LYS A 228 -36.80 -10.40 3.98
CA LYS A 228 -36.33 -9.88 2.67
C LYS A 228 -35.14 -10.65 2.06
N TYR A 229 -34.25 -11.23 2.87
CA TYR A 229 -32.97 -11.75 2.37
C TYR A 229 -32.77 -13.25 2.56
N GLY A 230 -33.64 -13.90 3.36
CA GLY A 230 -33.61 -15.35 3.57
C GLY A 230 -33.71 -16.17 2.26
N GLN A 231 -34.38 -15.63 1.23
CA GLN A 231 -34.49 -16.26 -0.09
C GLN A 231 -33.35 -15.90 -1.06
N SER A 232 -32.73 -14.71 -0.93
CA SER A 232 -31.58 -14.29 -1.75
C SER A 232 -30.25 -14.85 -1.25
N MET A 233 -30.21 -15.33 0.00
CA MET A 233 -29.09 -16.02 0.65
C MET A 233 -28.90 -17.48 0.23
N LYS A 234 -29.22 -17.85 -1.01
CA LYS A 234 -28.50 -18.99 -1.62
C LYS A 234 -27.10 -18.50 -1.96
N LEU A 235 -26.25 -18.31 -0.94
CA LEU A 235 -24.80 -18.21 -1.10
C LEU A 235 -24.44 -19.39 -1.99
N ARG A 236 -23.85 -19.12 -3.15
CA ARG A 236 -23.65 -20.13 -4.17
C ARG A 236 -22.65 -21.13 -3.62
N ARG A 237 -23.11 -22.18 -2.95
CA ARG A 237 -22.25 -23.32 -2.58
C ARG A 237 -21.68 -23.85 -3.90
N GLY A 238 -20.37 -23.75 -4.08
CA GLY A 238 -19.70 -24.39 -5.21
C GLY A 238 -18.90 -23.48 -6.14
N THR A 239 -18.33 -22.37 -5.67
CA THR A 239 -17.16 -21.84 -6.39
C THR A 239 -15.85 -22.49 -5.95
N GLY A 240 -15.83 -23.14 -4.77
CA GLY A 240 -14.63 -23.75 -4.21
C GLY A 240 -13.56 -22.71 -3.84
N THR A 241 -13.96 -21.44 -3.71
CA THR A 241 -13.04 -20.34 -3.47
C THR A 241 -12.48 -20.36 -2.06
N PHE A 242 -11.29 -19.79 -1.88
CA PHE A 242 -10.60 -19.69 -0.61
C PHE A 242 -11.48 -19.08 0.51
N ALA A 243 -12.30 -18.08 0.18
CA ALA A 243 -13.22 -17.43 1.12
C ALA A 243 -14.33 -18.40 1.61
N GLU A 244 -14.87 -19.22 0.70
CA GLU A 244 -15.80 -20.30 1.06
C GLU A 244 -15.10 -21.32 1.97
N ASN A 245 -13.85 -21.70 1.68
CA ASN A 245 -13.11 -22.63 2.53
C ASN A 245 -12.81 -22.07 3.92
N TRP A 246 -12.47 -20.78 4.04
CA TRP A 246 -12.27 -20.13 5.34
C TRP A 246 -13.58 -20.07 6.14
N LEU A 247 -14.70 -19.77 5.48
CA LEU A 247 -16.02 -19.68 6.10
C LEU A 247 -16.66 -21.05 6.43
N TYR A 248 -16.41 -22.08 5.63
CA TYR A 248 -17.12 -23.36 5.70
C TYR A 248 -16.27 -24.56 6.15
N ASN A 249 -14.94 -24.58 5.93
CA ASN A 249 -14.10 -25.77 6.10
C ASN A 249 -13.11 -25.70 7.29
N LYS A 250 -13.45 -24.97 8.36
CA LYS A 250 -12.73 -24.94 9.66
C LYS A 250 -11.19 -24.93 9.58
N GLY A 251 -10.66 -24.04 8.73
CA GLY A 251 -9.39 -23.39 9.00
C GLY A 251 -8.17 -23.95 8.29
N TRP A 252 -8.04 -23.52 7.03
CA TRP A 252 -6.73 -23.33 6.45
C TRP A 252 -6.07 -22.09 7.09
N PRO A 253 -4.83 -22.17 7.62
CA PRO A 253 -4.15 -20.99 8.11
C PRO A 253 -3.87 -20.06 6.93
N LEU A 254 -4.53 -18.89 6.92
CA LEU A 254 -4.19 -17.86 5.96
C LEU A 254 -3.03 -17.06 6.51
N GLU A 255 -1.90 -17.15 5.83
CA GLU A 255 -0.80 -16.24 6.06
C GLU A 255 -1.17 -14.87 5.51
N ALA A 256 -1.48 -13.95 6.42
CA ALA A 256 -1.74 -12.57 6.09
C ALA A 256 -0.48 -11.72 6.25
N LYS A 257 -0.32 -10.76 5.34
CA LYS A 257 0.78 -9.79 5.36
C LYS A 257 0.26 -8.36 5.38
N VAL A 258 1.06 -7.47 5.95
CA VAL A 258 0.85 -6.03 5.82
C VAL A 258 1.32 -5.65 4.42
N HIS A 259 0.48 -4.90 3.70
CA HIS A 259 0.84 -4.42 2.38
C HIS A 259 1.80 -3.23 2.45
N ALA A 260 2.54 -2.98 1.36
CA ALA A 260 3.62 -2.00 1.31
C ALA A 260 3.15 -0.57 1.64
N GLU A 261 1.95 -0.18 1.22
CA GLU A 261 1.36 1.13 1.49
C GLU A 261 1.23 1.37 3.00
N LEU A 262 0.79 0.34 3.73
CA LEU A 262 0.54 0.42 5.15
C LEU A 262 1.83 0.33 5.97
N LEU A 263 2.87 -0.34 5.47
CA LEU A 263 4.19 -0.30 6.09
C LEU A 263 4.75 1.13 6.12
N ILE A 264 4.62 1.87 5.01
CA ILE A 264 5.04 3.27 4.96
C ILE A 264 4.12 4.15 5.80
N HIS A 265 2.81 4.01 5.67
CA HIS A 265 1.84 4.79 6.45
C HIS A 265 2.09 4.66 7.96
N ASP A 266 2.25 3.43 8.44
CA ASP A 266 2.51 3.11 9.85
C ASP A 266 3.87 3.67 10.32
N PHE A 267 4.91 3.58 9.49
CA PHE A 267 6.23 4.18 9.78
C PHE A 267 6.16 5.71 9.96
N PHE A 268 5.45 6.42 9.09
CA PHE A 268 5.28 7.87 9.19
C PHE A 268 4.47 8.26 10.41
N TRP A 269 3.39 7.54 10.69
CA TRP A 269 2.52 7.82 11.83
C TRP A 269 3.25 7.59 13.16
N LYS A 270 3.78 6.38 13.39
CA LYS A 270 4.50 6.02 14.62
C LYS A 270 5.74 6.87 14.85
N GLY A 271 6.49 7.13 13.79
CA GLY A 271 7.71 7.95 13.85
C GLY A 271 7.45 9.45 13.90
N LYS A 272 6.18 9.91 13.77
CA LYS A 272 5.81 11.32 13.63
C LYS A 272 6.62 12.05 12.56
N PHE A 273 6.91 11.35 11.46
CA PHE A 273 7.72 11.90 10.39
C PHE A 273 6.91 12.84 9.50
N LYS A 274 7.55 13.89 9.00
CA LYS A 274 6.95 14.83 8.05
C LYS A 274 7.19 14.37 6.62
N PHE A 275 6.15 14.45 5.81
CA PHE A 275 6.28 14.25 4.37
C PHE A 275 6.99 15.46 3.74
N PHE A 276 7.72 15.19 2.67
CA PHE A 276 8.37 16.25 1.89
C PHE A 276 7.34 17.21 1.29
N GLY A 277 7.58 18.52 1.40
CA GLY A 277 6.71 19.57 0.84
C GLY A 277 5.28 19.59 1.41
N ASP A 278 5.10 19.10 2.65
CA ASP A 278 3.79 18.95 3.29
C ASP A 278 2.76 18.23 2.40
N ASP A 279 3.24 17.26 1.61
CA ASP A 279 2.44 16.47 0.66
C ASP A 279 2.39 15.01 1.14
N PRO A 280 1.40 14.61 1.96
CA PRO A 280 1.35 13.30 2.58
C PRO A 280 0.91 12.21 1.59
N TYR A 281 1.73 11.96 0.58
CA TYR A 281 1.46 11.04 -0.51
C TYR A 281 2.38 9.80 -0.45
N ILE A 282 1.79 8.63 -0.71
CA ILE A 282 2.49 7.36 -0.80
C ILE A 282 2.31 6.81 -2.22
N GLY A 283 3.37 6.87 -3.01
CA GLY A 283 3.39 6.40 -4.39
C GLY A 283 3.58 4.90 -4.47
N CYS A 284 2.70 4.21 -5.21
CA CYS A 284 2.66 2.75 -5.26
C CYS A 284 2.75 2.22 -6.69
N SER A 285 3.42 1.09 -6.85
CA SER A 285 3.57 0.38 -8.13
C SER A 285 2.24 -0.13 -8.71
N LYS A 286 1.24 -0.35 -7.86
CA LYS A 286 -0.14 -0.72 -8.20
C LYS A 286 -1.09 0.22 -7.45
N THR A 287 -2.35 0.28 -7.89
CA THR A 287 -3.42 0.94 -7.11
C THR A 287 -3.60 0.23 -5.77
N ALA A 288 -4.04 0.95 -4.74
CA ALA A 288 -4.32 0.36 -3.45
C ALA A 288 -5.39 -0.74 -3.56
N CYS A 289 -5.28 -1.76 -2.72
CA CYS A 289 -6.38 -2.68 -2.52
C CYS A 289 -7.47 -2.04 -1.64
N TYR A 290 -8.65 -2.68 -1.60
CA TYR A 290 -9.77 -2.21 -0.77
C TYR A 290 -9.34 -1.98 0.69
N CYS A 291 -8.66 -2.95 1.30
CA CYS A 291 -8.30 -2.89 2.71
C CYS A 291 -7.28 -1.77 3.00
N CYS A 292 -6.25 -1.58 2.16
CA CYS A 292 -5.31 -0.47 2.30
C CYS A 292 -6.01 0.89 2.16
N TYR A 293 -6.87 1.03 1.15
CA TYR A 293 -7.60 2.27 0.90
C TYR A 293 -8.48 2.65 2.09
N GLN A 294 -9.31 1.71 2.57
CA GLN A 294 -10.20 1.98 3.68
C GLN A 294 -9.44 2.20 4.99
N TYR A 295 -8.33 1.47 5.22
CA TYR A 295 -7.48 1.72 6.38
C TYR A 295 -6.97 3.15 6.38
N MET A 296 -6.32 3.60 5.29
CA MET A 296 -5.81 4.98 5.20
C MET A 296 -6.92 6.04 5.31
N LYS A 297 -8.12 5.75 4.79
CA LYS A 297 -9.29 6.65 4.88
C LYS A 297 -9.79 6.78 6.31
N ALA A 298 -10.00 5.65 7.00
CA ALA A 298 -10.53 5.59 8.35
C ALA A 298 -9.50 6.02 9.41
N HIS A 299 -8.21 5.85 9.14
CA HIS A 299 -7.14 6.11 10.11
C HIS A 299 -7.12 7.57 10.58
N THR A 300 -7.25 7.80 11.89
CA THR A 300 -7.35 9.15 12.47
C THR A 300 -6.00 9.77 12.78
N GLY A 301 -4.98 8.97 13.10
CA GLY A 301 -3.66 9.46 13.52
C GLY A 301 -2.75 10.03 12.41
N LEU A 302 -2.99 9.67 11.15
CA LEU A 302 -2.23 10.16 10.00
C LEU A 302 -3.13 10.20 8.76
N LYS A 303 -3.41 11.40 8.28
CA LYS A 303 -4.14 11.63 7.04
C LYS A 303 -3.17 11.73 5.88
N VAL A 304 -3.36 10.85 4.91
CA VAL A 304 -2.62 10.82 3.65
C VAL A 304 -3.55 11.13 2.49
N ILE A 305 -2.97 11.58 1.38
CA ILE A 305 -3.67 11.70 0.12
C ILE A 305 -4.02 10.30 -0.37
N LEU A 306 -5.32 10.05 -0.52
CA LEU A 306 -5.81 8.73 -0.88
C LEU A 306 -5.42 8.38 -2.32
N PRO A 307 -4.77 7.22 -2.54
CA PRO A 307 -4.48 6.74 -3.88
C PRO A 307 -5.76 6.18 -4.54
N SER A 308 -5.69 5.94 -5.84
CA SER A 308 -6.68 5.14 -6.54
C SER A 308 -6.74 3.72 -5.96
N CYS A 309 -7.93 3.13 -5.97
CA CYS A 309 -8.20 1.81 -5.41
C CYS A 309 -8.69 0.87 -6.51
N SER A 310 -8.11 -0.34 -6.63
CA SER A 310 -8.67 -1.37 -7.53
C SER A 310 -9.99 -1.95 -7.02
N ASN A 311 -10.29 -1.69 -5.74
CA ASN A 311 -11.39 -2.26 -4.98
C ASN A 311 -11.30 -3.78 -4.76
N ASP A 312 -10.14 -4.39 -5.07
CA ASP A 312 -9.88 -5.79 -4.78
C ASP A 312 -9.75 -6.01 -3.27
N ALA A 313 -10.53 -6.95 -2.74
CA ALA A 313 -10.46 -7.39 -1.35
C ALA A 313 -9.57 -8.64 -1.25
N TYR A 314 -8.43 -8.53 -0.57
CA TYR A 314 -7.50 -9.64 -0.35
C TYR A 314 -7.69 -10.19 1.06
N LEU A 315 -8.00 -11.49 1.17
CA LEU A 315 -8.11 -12.12 2.49
C LEU A 315 -6.75 -12.25 3.18
N ALA A 316 -5.66 -12.43 2.42
CA ALA A 316 -4.29 -12.50 2.92
C ALA A 316 -3.72 -11.12 3.30
N TRP A 317 -4.56 -10.23 3.80
CA TRP A 317 -4.23 -8.88 4.25
C TRP A 317 -4.39 -8.80 5.76
N ARG A 318 -3.53 -8.05 6.44
CA ARG A 318 -3.71 -7.70 7.86
C ARG A 318 -3.32 -6.24 8.15
N VAL A 319 -3.82 -5.72 9.27
CA VAL A 319 -3.38 -4.44 9.81
C VAL A 319 -1.90 -4.46 10.23
N PRO A 320 -1.22 -3.30 10.22
CA PRO A 320 0.11 -3.16 10.79
C PRO A 320 0.19 -3.70 12.23
N SER A 321 1.29 -4.30 12.61
CA SER A 321 1.49 -4.75 14.00
C SER A 321 1.75 -3.56 14.91
N ILE A 322 1.24 -3.58 16.14
CA ILE A 322 1.60 -2.59 17.16
C ILE A 322 2.96 -2.99 17.73
N THR A 323 3.90 -2.05 17.69
CA THR A 323 5.30 -2.21 18.08
C THR A 323 5.69 -1.02 18.94
N ASP A 324 6.69 -1.18 19.79
CA ASP A 324 7.34 -0.12 20.56
C ASP A 324 8.20 0.83 19.71
N PHE A 325 8.30 0.59 18.40
CA PHE A 325 8.91 1.53 17.47
C PHE A 325 8.08 2.82 17.34
N GLY A 326 8.72 3.96 17.62
CA GLY A 326 8.20 5.29 17.34
C GLY A 326 8.15 6.18 18.58
N ASN A 327 7.53 7.35 18.40
CA ASN A 327 7.31 8.33 19.45
C ASN A 327 5.83 8.41 19.86
N GLU A 328 4.99 7.55 19.30
CA GLU A 328 3.57 7.47 19.64
C GLU A 328 3.36 6.54 20.84
N ASP A 329 2.48 6.94 21.74
CA ASP A 329 2.10 6.16 22.91
C ASP A 329 1.35 4.86 22.50
N VAL A 330 1.66 3.74 23.17
CA VAL A 330 1.12 2.41 22.83
C VAL A 330 -0.41 2.35 22.98
N GLU A 331 -0.99 3.03 23.98
CA GLU A 331 -2.44 3.07 24.15
C GLU A 331 -3.10 3.83 22.99
N THR A 332 -2.49 4.94 22.56
CA THR A 332 -2.92 5.69 21.38
C THR A 332 -2.84 4.83 20.10
N LEU A 333 -1.79 4.02 19.96
CA LEU A 333 -1.64 3.09 18.84
C LEU A 333 -2.76 2.04 18.83
N ILE A 334 -3.03 1.43 20.00
CA ILE A 334 -4.10 0.44 20.18
C ILE A 334 -5.47 1.04 19.85
N GLN A 335 -5.78 2.20 20.43
CA GLN A 335 -7.09 2.83 20.27
C GLN A 335 -7.33 3.32 18.84
N THR A 336 -6.29 3.85 18.18
CA THR A 336 -6.39 4.28 16.77
C THR A 336 -6.57 3.08 15.85
N GLN A 337 -5.80 2.01 16.03
CA GLN A 337 -5.96 0.80 15.22
C GLN A 337 -7.34 0.17 15.43
N LYS A 338 -7.80 0.07 16.69
CA LYS A 338 -9.13 -0.42 17.05
C LYS A 338 -10.23 0.35 16.33
N SER A 339 -10.28 1.68 16.50
CA SER A 339 -11.30 2.51 15.87
C SER A 339 -11.25 2.49 14.34
N THR A 340 -10.04 2.41 13.77
CA THR A 340 -9.85 2.25 12.31
C THR A 340 -10.47 0.95 11.81
N VAL A 341 -10.22 -0.17 12.48
CA VAL A 341 -10.76 -1.48 12.07
C VAL A 341 -12.27 -1.55 12.27
N GLU A 342 -12.80 -1.01 13.37
CA GLU A 342 -14.23 -0.92 13.62
C GLU A 342 -14.94 -0.12 12.51
N GLU A 343 -14.38 1.01 12.10
CA GLU A 343 -14.91 1.82 10.99
C GLU A 343 -14.85 1.07 9.65
N MET A 344 -13.72 0.41 9.36
CA MET A 344 -13.60 -0.43 8.16
C MET A 344 -14.63 -1.57 8.14
N THR A 345 -14.91 -2.19 9.29
CA THR A 345 -15.94 -3.23 9.44
C THR A 345 -17.31 -2.67 9.12
N LYS A 346 -17.71 -1.54 9.72
CA LYS A 346 -19.00 -0.89 9.44
C LYS A 346 -19.20 -0.57 7.96
N VAL A 347 -18.18 0.02 7.32
CA VAL A 347 -18.23 0.31 5.88
C VAL A 347 -18.40 -0.97 5.06
N LYS A 348 -17.69 -2.04 5.43
CA LYS A 348 -17.78 -3.32 4.74
C LYS A 348 -19.14 -4.00 4.93
N GLU A 349 -19.71 -3.96 6.12
CA GLU A 349 -21.06 -4.45 6.42
C GLU A 349 -22.11 -3.67 5.61
N HIS A 350 -21.98 -2.34 5.55
CA HIS A 350 -22.84 -1.51 4.72
C HIS A 350 -22.75 -1.90 3.23
N ASP A 351 -21.55 -2.08 2.68
CA ASP A 351 -21.37 -2.54 1.29
C ASP A 351 -22.07 -3.89 1.03
N ILE A 352 -21.97 -4.83 1.99
CA ILE A 352 -22.59 -6.15 1.90
C ILE A 352 -24.12 -6.01 1.89
N ILE A 353 -24.67 -5.23 2.81
CA ILE A 353 -26.10 -4.96 2.91
C ILE A 353 -26.62 -4.34 1.59
N GLN A 354 -25.92 -3.34 1.05
CA GLN A 354 -26.30 -2.71 -0.23
C GLN A 354 -26.25 -3.69 -1.41
N GLN A 355 -25.24 -4.57 -1.46
CA GLN A 355 -25.17 -5.61 -2.51
C GLN A 355 -26.32 -6.62 -2.41
N LEU A 356 -26.78 -6.93 -1.19
CA LEU A 356 -27.91 -7.82 -0.95
C LEU A 356 -29.26 -7.14 -1.26
N ILE A 357 -29.44 -5.87 -0.90
CA ILE A 357 -30.63 -5.05 -1.19
C ILE A 357 -30.83 -4.90 -2.68
N ASN A 358 -29.82 -4.42 -3.40
CA ASN A 358 -29.96 -4.02 -4.80
C ASN A 358 -29.97 -5.24 -5.76
N GLY A 359 -30.04 -6.45 -5.21
CA GLY A 359 -30.17 -7.68 -5.98
C GLY A 359 -29.03 -7.87 -6.95
N ARG A 360 -27.77 -7.77 -6.50
CA ARG A 360 -26.57 -7.85 -7.37
C ARG A 360 -26.51 -6.83 -8.54
N SER A 361 -27.56 -6.08 -8.88
CA SER A 361 -27.53 -4.93 -9.79
C SER A 361 -27.07 -3.72 -8.99
N LEU A 362 -26.05 -2.99 -9.47
CA LEU A 362 -25.57 -1.80 -8.77
C LEU A 362 -26.58 -0.65 -8.90
N PRO A 363 -26.67 0.26 -7.92
CA PRO A 363 -27.07 1.63 -8.22
C PRO A 363 -26.07 2.20 -9.22
N THR A 364 -26.54 2.59 -10.40
CA THR A 364 -25.79 3.48 -11.28
C THR A 364 -25.48 4.76 -10.50
N THR A 365 -24.20 5.04 -10.28
CA THR A 365 -23.73 6.27 -9.66
C THR A 365 -24.35 7.48 -10.35
N GLY A 366 -25.03 8.32 -9.58
CA GLY A 366 -25.29 9.72 -9.91
C GLY A 366 -24.10 10.58 -9.50
#